data_AF-A0A3M1RAE2-F1
#
_entry.id   AF-A0A3M1RAE2-F1
#
_cell.length_a   1.000
_cell.length_b   1.000
_cell.length_c   1.000
_cell.angle_alpha   90.00
_cell.angle_beta   90.00
_cell.angle_gamma   90.00
#
_symmetry.space_group_name_H-M   'P 1'
#
loop_
_entity.id
_entity.type
_entity.pdbx_description
1 polymer ?
#
loop_
_entity_poly.entity_id
_entity_poly.type
_entity_poly.pdbx_seq_one_letter_code
_entity_poly.pdbx_strand_id
1 'polypeptide(L)'
;MGGQTKLREEFVSHNRFADNTIAIIRVEGLIVGGDGFVKKQIDTVAEDESVKAVVLRVDSPGGTVTGSDYIYHHLVEMRKKRDIPIVVSMGSLAASGGYYVSMAAKE
;
A
#
# COMPACT_ATOMS: atom_id res chain seq x y z
N MET A 1 24.84 -4.76 3.32
CA MET A 1 24.52 -3.94 2.13
C MET A 1 23.03 -3.67 2.12
N GLY A 2 22.58 -2.64 2.84
CA GLY A 2 21.17 -2.25 2.88
C GLY A 2 20.87 -1.33 1.70
N GLY A 3 20.41 -1.90 0.58
CA GLY A 3 19.88 -1.10 -0.51
C GLY A 3 18.61 -0.43 -0.03
N GLN A 4 18.61 0.91 0.07
CA GLN A 4 17.36 1.64 0.21
C GLN A 4 16.55 1.38 -1.06
N THR A 5 15.51 0.57 -0.96
CA THR A 5 14.52 0.41 -2.03
C THR A 5 13.85 1.77 -2.24
N LYS A 6 14.37 2.54 -3.21
CA LYS A 6 13.72 3.76 -3.67
C LYS A 6 12.32 3.37 -4.15
N LEU A 7 11.32 4.15 -3.76
CA LEU A 7 9.97 4.02 -4.31
C LEU A 7 10.10 4.19 -5.83
N ARG A 8 9.63 3.20 -6.59
CA ARG A 8 9.73 3.17 -8.04
C ARG A 8 8.46 3.78 -8.60
N GLU A 9 8.59 4.93 -9.24
CA GLU A 9 7.53 5.55 -10.03
C GLU A 9 7.55 4.94 -11.44
N GLU A 10 6.42 4.38 -11.86
CA GLU A 10 6.23 3.91 -13.23
C GLU A 10 5.02 4.63 -13.82
N PHE A 11 5.24 5.35 -14.92
CA PHE A 11 4.20 6.06 -15.64
C PHE A 11 3.59 5.12 -16.69
N VAL A 12 2.45 4.51 -16.37
CA VAL A 12 1.71 3.63 -17.30
C VAL A 12 0.44 4.32 -17.76
N SER A 13 0.63 5.27 -18.68
CA SER A 13 -0.35 5.86 -19.56
C SER A 13 0.47 6.68 -20.55
N HIS A 14 0.23 6.57 -21.86
CA HIS A 14 1.01 7.29 -22.87
C HIS A 14 0.89 8.84 -22.82
N ASN A 15 0.45 9.41 -21.70
CA ASN A 15 0.43 10.85 -21.44
C ASN A 15 1.31 11.19 -20.22
N ARG A 16 2.49 11.76 -20.49
CA ARG A 16 3.48 12.22 -19.49
C ARG A 16 3.04 13.49 -18.74
N PHE A 17 1.89 14.04 -19.13
CA PHE A 17 1.27 15.23 -18.57
C PHE A 17 -0.03 14.89 -17.82
N ALA A 18 -0.23 13.62 -17.42
CA ALA A 18 -1.37 13.26 -16.59
C ALA A 18 -1.16 13.82 -15.17
N ASP A 19 -1.99 14.80 -14.80
CA ASP A 19 -1.94 15.43 -13.47
C ASP A 19 -2.46 14.51 -12.34
N ASN A 20 -3.14 13.42 -12.70
CA ASN A 20 -3.74 12.46 -11.78
C ASN A 20 -3.09 11.09 -11.93
N THR A 21 -2.76 10.45 -10.81
CA THR A 21 -2.07 9.17 -10.75
C THR A 21 -2.84 8.14 -9.89
N ILE A 22 -2.55 6.86 -10.13
CA ILE A 22 -2.99 5.75 -9.28
C ILE A 22 -1.73 5.17 -8.64
N ALA A 23 -1.67 5.18 -7.32
CA ALA A 23 -0.52 4.64 -6.60
C ALA A 23 -0.65 3.13 -6.38
N ILE A 24 0.47 2.42 -6.42
CA ILE A 24 0.53 1.00 -6.04
C ILE A 24 1.28 0.89 -4.72
N ILE A 25 0.59 0.46 -3.67
CA ILE A 25 1.21 0.12 -2.38
C ILE A 25 1.42 -1.39 -2.34
N ARG A 26 2.67 -1.83 -2.15
CA ARG A 26 3.03 -3.24 -2.12
C ARG A 26 3.19 -3.73 -0.68
N VAL A 27 2.49 -4.81 -0.35
CA VAL A 27 2.63 -5.60 0.88
C VAL A 27 3.08 -6.99 0.46
N GLU A 28 4.39 -7.18 0.38
CA GLU A 28 5.02 -8.39 -0.16
C GLU A 28 5.87 -9.08 0.91
N GLY A 29 5.80 -10.41 1.00
CA GLY A 29 6.57 -11.19 1.96
C GLY A 29 6.01 -11.17 3.38
N LEU A 30 6.84 -11.51 4.38
CA LEU A 30 6.43 -11.60 5.78
C LEU A 30 6.13 -10.22 6.36
N ILE A 31 4.96 -10.08 7.00
CA ILE A 31 4.56 -8.87 7.71
C ILE A 31 5.14 -8.93 9.12
N VAL A 32 6.21 -8.20 9.39
CA VAL A 32 6.86 -8.19 10.71
C VAL A 32 6.92 -6.77 11.24
N GLY A 33 6.83 -6.62 12.57
CA GLY A 33 6.57 -5.35 13.23
C GLY A 33 7.39 -4.17 12.67
N GLY A 34 6.71 -3.03 12.46
CA GLY A 34 7.34 -1.81 11.97
C GLY A 34 7.80 -1.91 10.52
N ASP A 35 6.96 -2.42 9.62
CA ASP A 35 7.18 -2.45 8.16
C ASP A 35 7.31 -1.03 7.58
N GLY A 36 8.46 -0.41 7.84
CA GLY A 36 8.79 0.97 7.48
C GLY A 36 8.74 1.18 5.96
N PHE A 37 8.92 0.11 5.19
CA PHE A 37 8.74 0.16 3.74
C PHE A 37 7.28 0.37 3.33
N VAL A 38 6.34 -0.38 3.92
CA VAL A 38 4.90 -0.21 3.66
C VAL A 38 4.43 1.14 4.20
N LYS A 39 4.86 1.51 5.41
CA LYS A 39 4.57 2.82 6.00
C LYS A 39 5.05 3.98 5.12
N LYS A 40 6.27 3.91 4.59
CA LYS A 40 6.81 4.94 3.70
C LYS A 40 5.98 5.08 2.43
N GLN A 41 5.54 3.98 1.84
CA GLN A 41 4.61 4.02 0.68
C GLN A 41 3.31 4.74 1.06
N ILE A 42 2.72 4.39 2.22
CA ILE A 42 1.49 5.02 2.71
C ILE A 42 1.68 6.53 2.93
N ASP A 43 2.79 6.94 3.52
CA ASP A 43 3.09 8.36 3.79
C ASP A 43 3.25 9.15 2.50
N THR A 44 4.00 8.61 1.53
CA THR A 44 4.15 9.24 0.21
C THR A 44 2.80 9.42 -0.46
N VAL A 45 1.93 8.40 -0.42
CA VAL A 45 0.57 8.51 -0.96
C VAL A 45 -0.26 9.52 -0.18
N ALA A 46 -0.12 9.60 1.14
CA ALA A 46 -0.86 10.54 1.97
C ALA A 46 -0.49 12.01 1.70
N GLU A 47 0.74 12.27 1.26
CA GLU A 47 1.25 13.62 0.98
C GLU A 47 1.08 14.06 -0.48
N ASP A 48 0.93 13.11 -1.42
CA ASP A 48 0.85 13.41 -2.85
C ASP A 48 -0.59 13.61 -3.33
N GLU A 49 -1.03 14.86 -3.50
CA GLU A 49 -2.37 15.22 -3.98
C GLU A 49 -2.68 14.78 -5.41
N SER A 50 -1.67 14.43 -6.23
CA SER A 50 -1.88 13.90 -7.58
C SER A 50 -2.50 12.50 -7.55
N VAL A 51 -2.30 11.75 -6.46
CA VAL A 51 -2.84 10.40 -6.29
C VAL A 51 -4.34 10.46 -6.04
N LYS A 52 -5.11 9.87 -6.96
CA LYS A 52 -6.59 9.83 -6.89
C LYS A 52 -7.17 8.47 -6.53
N ALA A 53 -6.34 7.41 -6.52
CA ALA A 53 -6.73 6.07 -6.08
C ALA A 53 -5.48 5.26 -5.70
N VAL A 54 -5.69 4.20 -4.92
CA VAL A 54 -4.64 3.25 -4.53
C VAL A 54 -5.00 1.84 -4.95
N VAL A 55 -4.04 1.15 -5.55
CA VAL A 55 -4.04 -0.31 -5.66
C VAL A 55 -3.15 -0.87 -4.54
N LEU A 56 -3.75 -1.59 -3.60
CA LEU A 56 -3.03 -2.33 -2.58
C LEU A 56 -2.68 -3.71 -3.12
N ARG A 57 -1.44 -3.88 -3.57
CA ARG A 57 -0.92 -5.17 -4.05
C ARG A 57 -0.45 -5.99 -2.86
N VAL A 58 -1.13 -7.10 -2.59
CA VAL A 58 -0.83 -8.00 -1.46
C VAL A 58 -0.31 -9.32 -1.98
N ASP A 59 0.93 -9.66 -1.66
CA ASP A 59 1.54 -10.97 -1.93
C ASP A 59 2.32 -11.44 -0.70
N SER A 60 1.58 -11.87 0.32
CA SER A 60 2.08 -12.14 1.67
C SER A 60 1.47 -13.42 2.28
N PRO A 61 2.29 -14.29 2.91
CA PRO A 61 1.81 -15.36 3.80
C PRO A 61 1.19 -14.85 5.11
N GLY A 62 1.23 -13.54 5.37
CA GLY A 62 0.90 -12.92 6.65
C GLY A 62 2.14 -12.67 7.49
N GLY A 63 1.97 -12.64 8.81
CA GLY A 63 3.07 -12.41 9.73
C GLY A 63 2.57 -12.08 11.14
N THR A 64 3.22 -11.15 11.83
CA THR A 64 2.84 -10.79 13.20
C THR A 64 1.50 -10.06 13.22
N VAL A 65 0.72 -10.30 14.28
CA VAL A 65 -0.54 -9.58 14.53
C VAL A 65 -0.27 -8.07 14.60
N THR A 66 0.79 -7.67 15.32
CA THR A 66 1.15 -6.26 15.47
C THR A 66 1.58 -5.59 14.17
N GLY A 67 2.30 -6.29 13.28
CA GLY A 67 2.68 -5.74 11.98
C GLY A 67 1.47 -5.56 11.07
N SER A 68 0.58 -6.56 11.06
CA SER A 68 -0.65 -6.54 10.26
C SER A 68 -1.60 -5.42 10.72
N ASP A 69 -1.79 -5.31 12.04
CA ASP A 69 -2.58 -4.25 12.69
C ASP A 69 -2.00 -2.86 12.41
N TYR A 70 -0.68 -2.71 12.52
CA TYR A 70 0.01 -1.47 12.20
C TYR A 70 -0.23 -1.01 10.76
N ILE A 71 -0.07 -1.89 9.77
CA ILE A 71 -0.31 -1.53 8.36
C ILE A 71 -1.77 -1.19 8.12
N TYR A 72 -2.69 -2.02 8.63
CA TYR A 72 -4.14 -1.81 8.50
C TYR A 72 -4.55 -0.43 9.02
N HIS A 73 -4.12 -0.06 10.22
CA HIS A 73 -4.46 1.23 10.81
C HIS A 73 -3.95 2.41 9.96
N HIS A 74 -2.72 2.33 9.45
CA HIS A 74 -2.17 3.41 8.62
C HIS A 74 -2.87 3.54 7.26
N LEU A 75 -3.27 2.43 6.65
CA LEU A 75 -4.06 2.45 5.42
C LEU A 75 -5.44 3.07 5.66
N VAL A 76 -6.10 2.72 6.76
CA VAL A 76 -7.42 3.27 7.13
C VAL A 76 -7.32 4.78 7.39
N GLU A 77 -6.32 5.23 8.14
CA GLU A 77 -6.13 6.65 8.43
C GLU A 77 -5.77 7.46 7.17
N MET A 78 -4.88 6.94 6.32
CA MET A 78 -4.59 7.57 5.02
C MET A 78 -5.84 7.68 4.17
N ARG A 79 -6.63 6.61 4.05
CA ARG A 79 -7.89 6.58 3.30
C ARG A 79 -8.88 7.63 3.82
N LYS A 80 -9.08 7.72 5.14
CA LYS A 80 -9.97 8.70 5.76
C LYS A 80 -9.50 10.14 5.52
N LYS A 81 -8.19 10.38 5.63
CA LYS A 81 -7.60 11.72 5.42
C LYS A 81 -7.73 12.17 3.97
N ARG A 82 -7.54 11.25 3.02
CA ARG A 82 -7.47 11.54 1.59
C ARG A 82 -8.78 11.43 0.84
N ASP A 83 -9.73 10.66 1.38
CA ASP A 83 -11.01 10.33 0.75
C ASP A 83 -10.83 9.78 -0.69
N ILE A 84 -9.84 8.90 -0.86
CA ILE A 84 -9.56 8.21 -2.13
C ILE A 84 -9.83 6.71 -2.02
N PRO A 85 -10.32 6.06 -3.10
CA PRO A 85 -10.60 4.63 -3.08
C PRO A 85 -9.31 3.79 -2.97
N ILE A 86 -9.41 2.68 -2.25
CA ILE A 86 -8.39 1.64 -2.19
C ILE A 86 -8.98 0.36 -2.78
N VAL A 87 -8.36 -0.17 -3.82
CA VAL A 87 -8.70 -1.46 -4.44
C VAL A 87 -7.61 -2.46 -4.12
N VAL A 88 -7.98 -3.67 -3.69
CA VAL A 88 -7.00 -4.73 -3.38
C VAL A 88 -6.72 -5.57 -4.62
N SER A 89 -5.45 -5.80 -4.90
CA SER A 89 -4.97 -6.79 -5.87
C SER A 89 -4.23 -7.88 -5.12
N MET A 90 -4.85 -9.05 -4.98
CA MET A 90 -4.20 -10.20 -4.36
C MET A 90 -3.26 -10.90 -5.35
N GLY A 91 -2.06 -11.22 -4.88
CA GLY A 91 -1.03 -11.98 -5.59
C GLY A 91 -1.20 -13.48 -5.42
N SER A 92 -0.07 -14.19 -5.42
CA SER A 92 -0.07 -15.65 -5.31
C SER A 92 -0.47 -16.10 -3.91
N LEU A 93 -0.22 -15.26 -2.89
CA LEU A 93 -0.53 -15.55 -1.49
C LEU A 93 -1.07 -14.30 -0.79
N ALA A 94 -2.21 -14.43 -0.12
CA ALA A 94 -2.80 -13.34 0.69
C ALA A 94 -3.47 -13.91 1.95
N ALA A 95 -2.69 -14.64 2.74
CA ALA A 95 -3.19 -15.40 3.89
C ALA A 95 -2.99 -14.64 5.21
N SER A 96 -3.84 -14.93 6.21
CA SER A 96 -3.71 -14.43 7.59
C SER A 96 -3.59 -12.90 7.64
N GLY A 97 -2.45 -12.35 8.09
CA GLY A 97 -2.17 -10.92 8.12
C GLY A 97 -2.33 -10.21 6.77
N GLY A 98 -2.06 -10.90 5.65
CA GLY A 98 -2.27 -10.33 4.31
C GLY A 98 -3.76 -10.09 4.01
N TYR A 99 -4.63 -11.02 4.43
CA TYR A 99 -6.08 -10.84 4.32
C TYR A 99 -6.57 -9.74 5.27
N TYR A 100 -6.05 -9.72 6.50
CA TYR A 100 -6.39 -8.68 7.49
C TYR A 100 -6.07 -7.27 6.98
N VAL A 101 -4.87 -7.06 6.41
CA VAL A 101 -4.49 -5.79 5.80
C VAL A 101 -5.38 -5.43 4.61
N SER A 102 -5.81 -6.42 3.83
CA SER A 102 -6.72 -6.21 2.69
C SER A 102 -8.08 -5.63 3.09
N MET A 103 -8.53 -5.87 4.33
CA MET A 103 -9.78 -5.30 4.86
C MET A 103 -9.72 -3.78 5.04
N ALA A 104 -8.56 -3.14 4.88
CA ALA A 104 -8.46 -1.68 4.87
C ALA A 104 -9.12 -1.05 3.64
N ALA A 105 -9.39 -1.82 2.58
CA ALA A 105 -10.21 -1.38 1.46
C ALA A 105 -11.69 -1.27 1.86
N LYS A 106 -12.39 -0.27 1.32
CA LYS A 106 -13.84 -0.11 1.48
C LYS A 106 -14.51 -0.54 0.18
N GLU A 107 -15.73 -1.07 0.26
CA GLU A 107 -16.66 -1.09 -0.88
C GLU A 107 -16.98 0.33 -1.37
#